data_AF-A0A6L3F9W7-F1
#
_entry.id   AF-A0A6L3F9W7-F1
#
_cell.length_a   1.000
_cell.length_b   1.000
_cell.length_c   1.000
_cell.angle_alpha   90.00
_cell.angle_beta   90.00
_cell.angle_gamma   90.00
#
_symmetry.space_group_name_H-M   'P 1'
#
loop_
_entity.id
_entity.type
_entity.pdbx_description
1 polymer ?
#
loop_
_entity_poly.entity_id
_entity_poly.type
_entity_poly.pdbx_seq_one_letter_code
_entity_poly.pdbx_strand_id
1 'polypeptide(L)'
;MNHQDHVNLIKGRIGKPGGIWADFGSETGAFTFALAELIGPTGQIISVDKDTDKGNRWVPHPISFQTWQTIARDAGCANTTLLASRPSRFLGKIYAAMSLSQKQ
;
A
#
# COMPACT_ATOMS: atom_id res chain seq x y z
N MET A 1 -12.49 -13.58 -2.08
CA MET A 1 -11.68 -13.50 -0.86
C MET A 1 -12.15 -12.29 -0.09
N ASN A 2 -12.38 -12.42 1.21
CA ASN A 2 -12.81 -11.31 2.07
C ASN A 2 -11.62 -10.76 2.87
N HIS A 3 -11.85 -9.69 3.65
CA HIS A 3 -10.82 -9.08 4.48
C HIS A 3 -10.18 -10.06 5.48
N GLN A 4 -10.98 -10.91 6.11
CA GLN A 4 -10.50 -11.88 7.10
C GLN A 4 -9.56 -12.93 6.48
N ASP A 5 -9.79 -13.31 5.22
CA ASP A 5 -8.89 -14.18 4.48
C ASP A 5 -7.51 -13.53 4.31
N HIS A 6 -7.45 -12.25 3.91
CA HIS A 6 -6.18 -11.52 3.76
C HIS A 6 -5.42 -11.43 5.09
N VAL A 7 -6.11 -11.10 6.19
CA VAL A 7 -5.55 -11.09 7.55
C VAL A 7 -4.96 -12.47 7.89
N ASN A 8 -5.71 -13.54 7.64
CA ASN A 8 -5.29 -14.89 7.95
C ASN A 8 -4.04 -15.34 7.17
N LEU A 9 -3.87 -14.86 5.94
CA LEU A 9 -2.71 -15.18 5.11
C LEU A 9 -1.41 -14.56 5.65
N ILE A 10 -1.47 -13.36 6.24
CA ILE A 10 -0.26 -12.62 6.63
C ILE A 10 0.00 -12.55 8.14
N LYS A 11 -1.01 -12.79 9.00
CA LYS A 11 -0.88 -12.66 10.46
C LYS A 11 0.28 -13.45 11.06
N GLY A 12 0.56 -14.66 10.54
CA GLY A 12 1.65 -15.52 11.02
C GLY A 12 3.06 -15.01 10.67
N ARG A 13 3.18 -14.01 9.79
CA ARG A 13 4.46 -13.41 9.39
C ARG A 13 4.75 -12.10 10.12
N ILE A 14 3.75 -11.50 10.76
CA ILE A 14 3.89 -10.26 11.53
C ILE A 14 4.25 -10.67 12.97
N GLY A 15 5.55 -10.68 13.27
CA GLY A 15 6.05 -11.15 14.58
C GLY A 15 5.67 -10.25 15.77
N LYS A 16 5.50 -8.95 15.54
CA LYS A 16 5.00 -7.98 16.52
C LYS A 16 4.36 -6.77 15.82
N PRO A 17 3.41 -6.06 16.46
CA PRO A 17 2.92 -4.78 15.96
C PRO A 17 4.03 -3.77 15.70
N GLY A 18 3.81 -2.90 14.73
CA GLY A 18 4.72 -1.87 14.25
C GLY A 18 5.59 -2.31 13.07
N GLY A 19 6.72 -1.62 12.91
CA GLY A 19 7.68 -1.89 11.85
C GLY A 19 7.35 -1.17 10.54
N ILE A 20 8.21 -1.40 9.54
CA ILE A 20 8.09 -0.81 8.20
C ILE A 20 7.80 -1.97 7.24
N TRP A 21 6.67 -1.86 6.55
CA TRP A 21 6.17 -2.89 5.62
C TRP A 21 6.04 -2.30 4.23
N ALA A 22 6.35 -3.08 3.21
CA ALA A 22 6.13 -2.69 1.82
C ALA A 22 4.92 -3.43 1.25
N ASP A 23 4.09 -2.71 0.52
CA ASP A 23 2.98 -3.23 -0.26
C ASP A 23 3.22 -2.93 -1.74
N PHE A 24 3.37 -3.98 -2.54
CA PHE A 24 3.72 -3.90 -3.96
C PHE A 24 2.50 -4.26 -4.79
N GLY A 25 2.06 -3.36 -5.68
CA GLY A 25 0.83 -3.59 -6.43
C GLY A 25 -0.39 -3.54 -5.52
N SER A 26 -0.53 -2.45 -4.76
CA SER A 26 -1.57 -2.33 -3.73
C SER A 26 -2.99 -2.39 -4.31
N GLU A 27 -3.16 -2.11 -5.61
CA GLU A 27 -4.44 -2.17 -6.33
C GLU A 27 -5.60 -1.52 -5.53
N THR A 28 -6.59 -2.31 -5.08
CA THR A 28 -7.75 -1.85 -4.31
C THR A 28 -7.51 -1.84 -2.79
N GLY A 29 -6.30 -2.16 -2.34
CA GLY A 29 -5.85 -2.07 -0.95
C GLY A 29 -6.02 -3.35 -0.13
N ALA A 30 -6.39 -4.48 -0.72
CA ALA A 30 -6.73 -5.73 -0.02
C ALA A 30 -5.75 -6.12 1.12
N PHE A 31 -4.45 -6.14 0.82
CA PHE A 31 -3.41 -6.40 1.83
C PHE A 31 -2.98 -5.15 2.60
N THR A 32 -3.20 -3.95 2.06
CA THR A 32 -3.02 -2.69 2.79
C THR A 32 -3.92 -2.64 4.03
N PHE A 33 -5.21 -2.98 3.90
CA PHE A 33 -6.16 -3.03 5.02
C PHE A 33 -5.75 -4.06 6.07
N ALA A 34 -5.38 -5.28 5.62
CA ALA A 34 -4.93 -6.33 6.53
C ALA A 34 -3.64 -5.95 7.26
N LEU A 35 -2.68 -5.33 6.56
CA LEU A 35 -1.45 -4.82 7.16
C LEU A 35 -1.76 -3.76 8.22
N ALA A 36 -2.53 -2.73 7.88
CA ALA A 36 -2.88 -1.65 8.82
C ALA A 36 -3.55 -2.19 10.09
N GLU A 37 -4.43 -3.19 9.97
CA GLU A 37 -5.07 -3.83 11.12
C GLU A 37 -4.04 -4.51 12.05
N LEU A 38 -3.10 -5.26 11.46
CA LEU A 38 -2.17 -6.13 12.19
C LEU A 38 -0.95 -5.40 12.75
N ILE A 39 -0.46 -4.37 12.05
CA ILE A 39 0.74 -3.63 12.48
C ILE A 39 0.42 -2.53 13.49
N GLY A 40 -0.85 -2.11 13.61
CA GLY A 40 -1.26 -1.13 14.61
C GLY A 40 -0.66 0.29 14.41
N PRO A 41 -0.83 1.20 15.38
CA PRO A 41 -0.61 2.65 15.20
C PRO A 41 0.86 3.08 15.13
N THR A 42 1.80 2.16 15.32
CA THR A 42 3.24 2.42 15.24
C THR A 42 3.85 1.89 13.94
N GLY A 43 3.04 1.29 13.08
CA GLY A 43 3.48 0.73 11.81
C GLY A 43 3.56 1.77 10.69
N GLN A 44 4.39 1.48 9.69
CA GLN A 44 4.50 2.26 8.46
C GLN A 44 4.28 1.34 7.27
N ILE A 45 3.53 1.82 6.28
CA ILE A 45 3.31 1.11 5.02
C ILE A 45 3.94 1.92 3.90
N ILE A 46 4.83 1.28 3.14
CA ILE A 46 5.44 1.82 1.93
C ILE A 46 4.74 1.19 0.73
N SER A 47 4.00 1.99 -0.04
CA SER A 47 3.48 1.58 -1.33
C SER A 47 4.49 1.86 -2.43
N VAL A 48 4.70 0.88 -3.31
CA VAL A 48 5.51 1.02 -4.52
C VAL A 48 4.68 0.59 -5.73
N ASP A 49 4.30 1.55 -6.57
CA ASP A 49 3.45 1.30 -7.73
C ASP A 49 3.80 2.22 -8.92
N LYS A 50 3.17 1.99 -10.08
CA LYS A 50 3.21 2.89 -11.23
C LYS A 50 2.33 4.09 -10.96
N ASP A 51 2.85 5.29 -11.10
CA ASP A 51 2.10 6.52 -10.86
C ASP A 51 1.17 6.86 -12.04
N THR A 52 0.14 6.02 -12.22
CA THR A 52 -0.95 6.19 -13.18
C THR A 52 -2.10 5.28 -12.80
N ASP A 53 -3.33 5.67 -13.11
CA ASP A 53 -4.51 4.82 -12.95
C ASP A 53 -4.92 4.14 -14.27
N LYS A 54 -4.09 4.28 -15.31
CA LYS A 54 -4.33 3.67 -16.63
C LYS A 54 -3.39 2.49 -16.85
N GLY A 55 -3.94 1.28 -16.77
CA GLY A 55 -3.20 0.05 -17.04
C GLY A 55 -2.86 -0.19 -18.51
N ASN A 56 -1.98 -1.16 -18.72
CA ASN A 56 -1.71 -1.79 -20.01
C ASN A 56 -1.66 -3.31 -19.85
N ARG A 57 -1.39 -4.06 -20.93
CA ARG A 57 -1.33 -5.52 -20.90
C ARG A 57 -0.35 -6.10 -19.87
N TRP A 58 0.71 -5.36 -19.53
CA TRP A 58 1.79 -5.82 -18.65
C TRP A 58 1.61 -5.36 -17.21
N VAL A 59 0.89 -4.26 -16.99
CA VAL A 59 0.53 -3.72 -15.68
C VAL A 59 -0.94 -3.31 -15.75
N PRO A 60 -1.87 -4.23 -15.48
CA PRO A 60 -3.30 -4.01 -15.72
C PRO A 60 -3.95 -3.07 -14.70
N HIS A 61 -3.48 -3.08 -13.46
CA HIS A 61 -4.10 -2.35 -12.34
C HIS A 61 -3.09 -1.46 -11.59
N PRO A 62 -2.40 -0.53 -12.28
CA PRO A 62 -1.56 0.44 -11.61
C PRO A 62 -2.44 1.43 -10.82
N ILE A 63 -1.87 2.03 -9.78
CA ILE A 63 -2.53 3.09 -9.03
C ILE A 63 -1.64 4.32 -8.95
N SER A 64 -2.19 5.51 -9.19
CA SER A 64 -1.45 6.75 -8.98
C SER A 64 -1.14 7.00 -7.51
N PHE A 65 -0.19 7.90 -7.23
CA PHE A 65 0.06 8.35 -5.86
C PHE A 65 -1.21 8.94 -5.20
N GLN A 66 -2.07 9.61 -5.98
CA GLN A 66 -3.33 10.16 -5.48
C GLN A 66 -4.33 9.05 -5.10
N THR A 67 -4.41 8.00 -5.91
CA THR A 67 -5.20 6.80 -5.58
C THR A 67 -4.66 6.12 -4.32
N TRP A 68 -3.34 6.00 -4.18
CA TRP A 68 -2.72 5.51 -2.95
C TRP A 68 -3.08 6.35 -1.71
N GLN A 69 -3.06 7.68 -1.81
CA GLN A 69 -3.48 8.54 -0.70
C GLN A 69 -4.91 8.23 -0.22
N THR A 70 -5.80 7.89 -1.16
CA THR A 70 -7.18 7.51 -0.86
C THR A 70 -7.23 6.15 -0.17
N ILE A 71 -6.57 5.14 -0.73
CA ILE A 71 -6.52 3.78 -0.16
C ILE A 71 -5.90 3.79 1.24
N ALA A 72 -4.76 4.48 1.40
CA ALA A 72 -4.07 4.59 2.68
C ALA A 72 -4.98 5.22 3.74
N ARG A 73 -5.67 6.31 3.39
CA ARG A 73 -6.64 6.95 4.30
C ARG A 73 -7.78 6.00 4.67
N ASP A 74 -8.35 5.32 3.68
CA ASP A 74 -9.48 4.42 3.90
C ASP A 74 -9.05 3.21 4.76
N ALA A 75 -7.78 2.79 4.68
CA ALA A 75 -7.15 1.79 5.54
C ALA A 75 -6.78 2.31 6.95
N GLY A 76 -7.13 3.55 7.30
CA GLY A 76 -6.82 4.18 8.58
C GLY A 76 -5.43 4.81 8.66
N CYS A 77 -4.64 4.80 7.58
CA CYS A 77 -3.34 5.43 7.58
C CYS A 77 -3.43 6.95 7.41
N ALA A 78 -2.40 7.65 7.89
CA ALA A 78 -2.26 9.10 7.80
C ALA A 78 -0.85 9.49 7.33
N ASN A 79 -0.62 10.79 7.14
CA ASN A 79 0.69 11.37 6.80
C ASN A 79 1.35 10.77 5.55
N THR A 80 0.55 10.43 4.55
CA THR A 80 1.03 9.87 3.28
C THR A 80 1.98 10.84 2.57
N THR A 81 3.24 10.42 2.45
CA THR A 81 4.33 11.23 1.89
C THR A 81 4.96 10.49 0.71
N LEU A 82 5.13 11.19 -0.41
CA LEU A 82 5.91 10.70 -1.54
C LEU A 82 7.40 10.68 -1.17
N LEU A 83 8.03 9.51 -1.19
CA LEU A 83 9.44 9.33 -0.86
C LEU A 83 10.33 9.54 -2.09
N ALA A 84 9.93 8.95 -3.22
CA ALA A 84 10.70 9.01 -4.46
C ALA A 84 9.82 8.72 -5.67
N SER A 85 10.28 9.13 -6.85
CA SER A 85 9.76 8.65 -8.13
C SER A 85 10.89 8.41 -9.13
N ARG A 86 10.69 7.47 -10.04
CA ARG A 86 11.64 7.11 -11.10
C ARG A 86 10.92 6.88 -12.43
N PRO A 87 11.45 7.39 -13.56
CA PRO A 87 10.92 7.04 -14.88
C PRO A 87 10.90 5.52 -15.08
N SER A 88 9.87 5.01 -15.73
CA SER A 88 9.70 3.58 -16.01
C SER A 88 9.58 3.33 -17.51
N ARG A 89 10.30 2.31 -17.99
CA ARG A 89 10.24 1.87 -19.39
C ARG A 89 8.92 1.21 -19.78
N PHE A 90 8.18 0.70 -18.78
CA PHE A 90 6.95 -0.07 -19.01
C PHE A 90 5.68 0.76 -18.88
N LEU A 91 5.68 1.77 -17.98
CA LEU A 91 4.51 2.61 -17.76
C LEU A 91 4.89 3.86 -16.95
N GLY A 92 4.99 5.02 -17.63
CA GLY A 92 5.17 6.33 -17.00
C GLY A 92 6.34 6.39 -16.00
N LYS A 93 6.01 6.46 -14.71
CA LYS A 93 6.95 6.52 -13.59
C LYS A 93 6.53 5.51 -12.51
N ILE A 94 7.49 4.98 -11.76
CA ILE A 94 7.25 4.24 -10.50
C ILE A 94 7.41 5.23 -9.36
N TYR A 95 6.53 5.18 -8.37
CA TYR A 95 6.68 5.93 -7.12
C TYR A 95 6.95 5.00 -5.94
N ALA A 96 7.50 5.57 -4.86
CA ALA A 96 7.46 4.99 -3.54
C ALA A 96 6.86 6.04 -2.59
N ALA A 97 5.87 5.66 -1.79
CA ALA A 97 5.23 6.54 -0.82
C ALA A 97 5.07 5.83 0.52
N MET A 98 5.22 6.57 1.61
CA MET A 98 5.08 6.06 2.97
C MET A 98 3.85 6.67 3.64
N SER A 99 3.09 5.83 4.33
CA SER A 99 1.93 6.20 5.14
C SER A 99 2.09 5.62 6.53
N LEU A 100 1.75 6.40 7.55
CA LEU A 100 1.75 5.95 8.94
C LEU A 100 0.44 5.25 9.23
N SER A 101 0.51 4.00 9.70
CA SER A 101 -0.66 3.30 10.20
C SER A 101 -1.15 4.01 11.45
N GLN A 102 -2.41 4.43 11.46
CA GLN A 102 -3.07 4.97 12.65
C GLN A 102 -4.36 4.16 12.85
N LYS A 103 -4.66 3.81 14.10
CA LYS A 103 -6.00 3.32 14.43
C LYS A 103 -6.68 4.48 15.14
N GLN A 104 -7.78 4.97 14.58
CA GLN A 104 -8.73 5.80 15.33
C GLN A 104 -9.39 4.94 16.41
#